data_AF-A0A7N2RFH4-F1
#
_entry.id   AF-A0A7N2RFH4-F1
#
_cell.length_a   1.000
_cell.length_b   1.000
_cell.length_c   1.000
_cell.angle_alpha   90.00
_cell.angle_beta   90.00
_cell.angle_gamma   90.00
#
_symmetry.space_group_name_H-M   'P 1'
#
loop_
_entity.id
_entity.type
_entity.pdbx_description
1 polymer ?
#
loop_
_entity_poly.entity_id
_entity_poly.type
_entity_poly.pdbx_seq_one_letter_code
_entity_poly.pdbx_strand_id
1 'polypeptide(L)'
;MIKEYPGTHLEKLRIGIYNETIQLIKMHNEDCNEELVILNYWVQEFLYNLSDTIKAFSILLVTDLCIGFHSPHGWELMIGSVYKDFGFAHNDQIISGLVSTFPVILDTILKYLIFRYLNRVSPSLVVIYHSMND
;
A
#
# COMPACT_ATOMS: atom_id res chain seq x y z
N MET A 1 20.85 -3.09 -59.37
CA MET A 1 19.70 -2.16 -59.27
C MET A 1 18.68 -2.81 -58.35
N ILE A 2 18.72 -2.48 -57.05
CA ILE A 2 17.82 -3.04 -56.04
C ILE A 2 16.57 -2.17 -56.07
N LYS A 3 15.41 -2.74 -56.40
CA LYS A 3 14.13 -2.02 -56.42
C LYS A 3 13.70 -1.78 -54.97
N GLU A 4 13.80 -0.53 -54.51
CA GLU A 4 13.14 -0.07 -53.28
C GLU A 4 11.62 -0.20 -53.47
N TYR A 5 11.03 -1.14 -52.75
CA TYR A 5 9.57 -1.30 -52.69
C TYR A 5 8.99 -0.18 -51.81
N PRO A 6 7.93 0.53 -52.24
CA PRO A 6 7.33 1.58 -51.44
C PRO A 6 6.57 0.94 -50.27
N GLY A 7 7.12 1.07 -49.06
CA GLY A 7 6.47 0.70 -47.81
C GLY A 7 5.08 1.34 -47.72
N THR A 8 4.08 0.48 -47.81
CA THR A 8 2.65 0.80 -48.01
C THR A 8 2.03 1.56 -46.83
N HIS A 9 1.02 2.39 -47.12
CA HIS A 9 0.14 3.14 -46.20
C HIS A 9 -0.25 2.41 -44.89
N LEU A 10 -0.28 1.07 -44.91
CA LEU A 10 -0.51 0.20 -43.77
C LEU A 10 0.58 0.29 -42.68
N GLU A 11 1.85 0.47 -43.02
CA GLU A 11 2.91 0.65 -42.03
C GLU A 11 2.79 1.99 -41.30
N LYS A 12 2.40 3.05 -42.01
CA LYS A 12 2.10 4.35 -41.39
C LYS A 12 0.90 4.27 -40.45
N LEU A 13 -0.17 3.56 -40.83
CA LEU A 13 -1.31 3.31 -39.95
C LEU A 13 -0.92 2.51 -38.71
N ARG A 14 -0.11 1.45 -38.87
CA ARG A 14 0.37 0.63 -37.76
C ARG A 14 1.23 1.43 -36.78
N ILE A 15 2.11 2.30 -37.29
CA ILE A 15 2.95 3.18 -36.46
C ILE A 15 2.09 4.24 -35.76
N GLY A 16 1.09 4.81 -36.43
CA GLY A 16 0.16 5.77 -35.83
C GLY A 16 -0.62 5.16 -34.66
N ILE A 17 -1.21 3.98 -34.86
CA ILE A 17 -1.93 3.25 -33.81
C ILE A 17 -0.99 2.90 -32.65
N TYR A 18 0.22 2.43 -32.94
CA TYR A 18 1.20 2.14 -31.89
C TYR A 18 1.54 3.37 -31.04
N ASN A 19 1.75 4.53 -31.68
CA ASN A 19 2.09 5.75 -30.96
C ASN A 19 0.92 6.29 -30.12
N GLU A 20 -0.32 6.18 -30.61
CA GLU A 20 -1.54 6.49 -29.84
C GLU A 20 -1.70 5.56 -28.63
N THR A 21 -1.48 4.26 -28.79
CA THR A 21 -1.55 3.32 -27.65
C THR A 21 -0.49 3.62 -26.59
N ILE A 22 0.72 4.01 -26.98
CA ILE A 22 1.78 4.43 -26.04
C ILE A 22 1.36 5.71 -25.30
N GLN A 23 0.73 6.67 -25.97
CA GLN A 23 0.25 7.90 -25.30
C GLN A 23 -0.86 7.61 -24.29
N LEU A 24 -1.82 6.75 -24.63
CA LEU A 24 -2.89 6.36 -23.70
C LEU A 24 -2.35 5.63 -22.47
N ILE A 25 -1.40 4.72 -22.66
CA ILE A 25 -0.73 4.01 -21.56
C ILE A 25 0.04 4.99 -20.67
N LYS A 26 0.71 5.97 -21.26
CA LYS A 26 1.48 6.98 -20.52
C LYS A 26 0.56 7.88 -19.68
N MET A 27 -0.55 8.34 -20.27
CA MET A 27 -1.57 9.15 -19.59
C MET A 27 -2.19 8.40 -18.41
N HIS A 28 -2.55 7.12 -18.59
CA HIS A 28 -3.13 6.30 -17.52
C HIS A 28 -2.15 6.01 -16.38
N ASN A 29 -0.87 5.77 -16.69
CA ASN A 29 0.16 5.58 -15.66
C ASN A 29 0.49 6.87 -14.92
N GLU A 30 0.40 8.02 -15.56
CA GLU A 30 0.63 9.32 -14.92
C GLU A 30 -0.51 9.64 -13.94
N ASP A 31 -1.76 9.43 -14.35
CA ASP A 31 -2.96 9.59 -13.51
C ASP A 31 -2.95 8.65 -12.29
N CYS A 32 -2.65 7.36 -12.49
CA CYS A 32 -2.54 6.41 -11.39
C CYS A 32 -1.41 6.77 -10.40
N ASN A 33 -0.28 7.29 -10.89
CA ASN A 33 0.78 7.77 -10.01
C ASN A 33 0.39 9.05 -9.27
N GLU A 34 -0.31 9.97 -9.92
CA GLU A 34 -0.82 11.18 -9.27
C GLU A 34 -1.82 10.85 -8.17
N GLU A 35 -2.77 9.94 -8.41
CA GLU A 35 -3.71 9.49 -7.38
C GLU A 35 -2.99 8.87 -6.17
N LEU A 36 -1.98 8.04 -6.40
CA LEU A 36 -1.17 7.46 -5.32
C LEU A 36 -0.38 8.53 -4.55
N VAL A 37 0.15 9.54 -5.24
CA VAL A 37 0.87 10.67 -4.63
C VAL A 37 -0.08 11.54 -3.80
N ILE A 38 -1.28 11.83 -4.32
CA ILE A 38 -2.32 12.60 -3.63
C ILE A 38 -2.81 11.85 -2.41
N LEU A 39 -3.06 10.55 -2.53
CA LEU A 39 -3.50 9.71 -1.41
C LEU A 39 -2.41 9.62 -0.35
N ASN A 40 -1.14 9.45 -0.75
CA ASN A 40 -0.02 9.50 0.17
C ASN A 40 0.06 10.87 0.87
N TYR A 41 -0.06 11.98 0.15
CA TYR A 41 -0.05 13.31 0.74
C TYR A 41 -1.23 13.53 1.70
N TRP A 42 -2.45 13.13 1.32
CA TRP A 42 -3.66 13.21 2.15
C TRP A 42 -3.54 12.38 3.42
N VAL A 43 -3.05 11.14 3.32
CA VAL A 43 -2.78 10.28 4.48
C VAL A 43 -1.74 10.93 5.39
N GLN A 44 -0.65 11.47 4.83
CA GLN A 44 0.36 12.16 5.64
C GLN A 44 -0.22 13.39 6.34
N GLU A 45 -0.94 14.26 5.64
CA GLU A 45 -1.53 15.47 6.20
C GLU A 45 -2.60 15.17 7.26
N PHE A 46 -3.45 14.15 7.03
CA PHE A 46 -4.39 13.66 8.02
C PHE A 46 -3.66 13.16 9.28
N LEU A 47 -2.63 12.34 9.10
CA LEU A 47 -1.85 11.77 10.21
C LEU A 47 -1.04 12.83 10.98
N TYR A 48 -0.58 13.89 10.31
CA TYR A 48 0.15 14.99 10.94
C TYR A 48 -0.74 15.93 11.73
N ASN A 49 -1.96 16.17 11.26
CA ASN A 49 -2.94 16.98 11.97
C ASN A 49 -3.49 16.28 13.22
N LEU A 50 -3.16 15.01 13.47
CA LEU A 50 -3.54 14.31 14.69
C LEU A 50 -2.84 14.90 15.92
N SER A 51 -3.63 15.17 16.95
CA SER A 51 -3.16 15.68 18.24
C SER A 51 -2.35 14.61 18.99
N ASP A 52 -1.42 15.03 19.84
CA ASP A 52 -0.56 14.13 20.64
C ASP A 52 -1.36 13.14 21.51
N THR A 53 -2.57 13.51 21.93
CA THR A 53 -3.51 12.62 22.62
C THR A 53 -4.00 11.49 21.72
N ILE A 54 -4.31 11.75 20.45
CA ILE A 54 -4.71 10.70 19.50
C ILE A 54 -3.51 9.81 19.18
N LYS A 55 -2.28 10.34 19.15
CA LYS A 55 -1.06 9.53 19.02
C LYS A 55 -0.94 8.50 20.14
N ALA A 56 -1.09 8.95 21.38
CA ALA A 56 -1.06 8.08 22.56
C ALA A 56 -2.22 7.08 22.56
N PHE A 57 -3.42 7.52 22.17
CA PHE A 57 -4.59 6.67 22.03
C PHE A 57 -4.42 5.62 20.93
N SER A 58 -3.81 5.94 19.79
CA SER A 58 -3.51 4.99 18.72
C SER A 58 -2.51 3.92 19.19
N ILE A 59 -1.52 4.27 19.99
CA ILE A 59 -0.60 3.29 20.60
C ILE A 59 -1.35 2.36 21.55
N LEU A 60 -2.19 2.93 22.42
CA LEU A 60 -3.00 2.16 23.37
C LEU A 60 -3.98 1.24 22.63
N LEU A 61 -4.69 1.76 21.65
CA LEU A 61 -5.66 1.05 20.83
C LEU A 61 -4.99 -0.08 20.04
N VAL A 62 -3.83 0.14 19.43
CA VAL A 62 -3.11 -0.92 18.73
C VAL A 62 -2.60 -1.99 19.70
N THR A 63 -2.09 -1.59 20.86
CA THR A 63 -1.62 -2.55 21.86
C THR A 63 -2.76 -3.44 22.37
N ASP A 64 -3.91 -2.84 22.67
CA ASP A 64 -5.11 -3.56 23.11
C ASP A 64 -5.73 -4.41 21.99
N LEU A 65 -5.71 -3.91 20.75
CA LEU A 65 -6.22 -4.61 19.58
C LEU A 65 -5.34 -5.84 19.26
N CYS A 66 -4.01 -5.72 19.30
CA CYS A 66 -3.08 -6.82 19.10
C CYS A 66 -3.19 -7.91 20.19
N ILE A 67 -3.46 -7.54 21.45
CA ILE A 67 -3.68 -8.50 22.54
C ILE A 67 -5.06 -9.16 22.42
N GLY A 68 -6.09 -8.40 22.05
CA GLY A 68 -7.46 -8.90 21.88
C GLY A 68 -7.64 -9.86 20.70
N PHE A 69 -6.73 -9.81 19.72
CA PHE A 69 -6.78 -10.62 18.50
C PHE A 69 -6.19 -12.04 18.62
N HIS A 70 -5.81 -12.50 19.82
CA HIS A 70 -5.15 -13.79 19.97
C HIS A 70 -6.08 -15.02 19.82
N SER A 71 -7.38 -14.83 19.57
CA SER A 71 -8.31 -15.94 19.30
C SER A 71 -8.25 -16.37 17.83
N PRO A 72 -7.74 -17.58 17.53
CA PRO A 72 -7.65 -18.09 16.15
C PRO A 72 -9.02 -18.15 15.47
N HIS A 73 -10.07 -18.42 16.25
CA HIS A 73 -11.42 -18.60 15.75
C HIS A 73 -12.08 -17.29 15.29
N GLY A 74 -11.74 -16.16 15.91
CA GLY A 74 -12.24 -14.85 15.48
C GLY A 74 -11.74 -14.48 14.09
N TRP A 75 -10.45 -14.76 13.84
CA TRP A 75 -9.83 -14.57 12.53
C TRP A 75 -10.37 -15.54 11.48
N GLU A 76 -10.63 -16.78 11.86
CA GLU A 76 -11.22 -17.78 10.98
C GLU A 76 -12.60 -17.35 10.46
N LEU A 77 -13.45 -16.82 11.34
CA LEU A 77 -14.76 -16.29 10.95
C LEU A 77 -14.65 -15.03 10.08
N MET A 78 -13.74 -14.10 10.42
CA MET A 78 -13.57 -12.86 9.66
C MET A 78 -13.03 -13.14 8.25
N ILE A 79 -11.96 -13.93 8.14
CA ILE A 79 -11.36 -14.33 6.86
C ILE A 79 -12.31 -15.23 6.09
N GLY A 80 -13.00 -16.16 6.75
CA GLY A 80 -13.98 -17.05 6.12
C GLY A 80 -15.18 -16.30 5.52
N SER A 81 -15.66 -15.24 6.17
CA SER A 81 -16.72 -14.37 5.63
C SER A 81 -16.25 -13.67 4.37
N VAL A 82 -15.07 -13.03 4.40
CA VAL A 82 -14.49 -12.35 3.24
C VAL A 82 -14.27 -13.34 2.09
N TYR A 83 -13.70 -14.51 2.37
CA TYR A 83 -13.46 -15.54 1.35
C TYR A 83 -14.74 -16.00 0.64
N LYS A 84 -15.84 -16.11 1.40
CA LYS A 84 -17.15 -16.46 0.88
C LYS A 84 -17.74 -15.35 0.00
N ASP A 85 -17.61 -14.09 0.41
CA ASP A 85 -18.11 -12.95 -0.37
C ASP A 85 -17.36 -12.78 -1.71
N PHE A 86 -16.08 -13.12 -1.75
CA PHE A 86 -15.29 -13.15 -2.99
C PHE A 86 -15.57 -14.40 -3.88
N GLY A 87 -16.36 -15.37 -3.40
CA GLY A 87 -16.76 -16.55 -4.20
C GLY A 87 -15.66 -17.61 -4.38
N PHE A 88 -14.61 -17.59 -3.55
CA PHE A 88 -13.54 -18.59 -3.63
C PHE A 88 -13.97 -19.94 -3.01
N ALA A 89 -13.47 -21.04 -3.57
CA ALA A 89 -13.69 -22.37 -3.01
C ALA A 89 -13.09 -22.44 -1.59
N HIS A 90 -13.91 -22.87 -0.63
CA HIS A 90 -13.52 -22.95 0.78
C HIS A 90 -12.37 -23.96 0.93
N ASN A 91 -11.16 -23.44 1.18
CA ASN A 91 -9.98 -24.25 1.41
C ASN A 91 -9.45 -23.95 2.81
N ASP A 92 -9.84 -24.81 3.75
CA ASP A 92 -9.53 -24.67 5.18
C ASP A 92 -8.03 -24.56 5.46
N GLN A 93 -7.18 -25.15 4.62
CA GLN A 93 -5.72 -25.06 4.76
C GLN A 93 -5.20 -23.65 4.46
N ILE A 94 -5.72 -23.00 3.41
CA ILE A 94 -5.34 -21.63 3.06
C ILE A 94 -5.89 -20.66 4.10
N ILE A 95 -7.14 -20.87 4.54
CA ILE A 95 -7.78 -20.05 5.58
C ILE A 95 -7.00 -20.18 6.89
N SER A 96 -6.67 -21.40 7.34
CA SER A 96 -5.89 -21.63 8.56
C SER A 96 -4.46 -21.05 8.47
N GLY A 97 -3.81 -21.18 7.32
CA GLY A 97 -2.50 -20.57 7.06
C GLY A 97 -2.54 -19.04 7.12
N LEU A 98 -3.55 -18.42 6.52
CA LEU A 98 -3.77 -16.98 6.60
C LEU A 98 -4.12 -16.54 8.02
N VAL A 99 -5.04 -17.23 8.69
CA VAL A 99 -5.47 -16.95 10.07
C VAL A 99 -4.31 -16.98 11.06
N SER A 100 -3.31 -17.84 10.86
CA SER A 100 -2.14 -17.89 11.73
C SER A 100 -1.06 -16.84 11.40
N THR A 101 -0.91 -16.48 10.13
CA THR A 101 0.17 -15.58 9.68
C THR A 101 -0.26 -14.10 9.67
N PHE A 102 -1.51 -13.85 9.29
CA PHE A 102 -2.08 -12.52 9.13
C PHE A 102 -2.05 -11.67 10.41
N PRO A 103 -2.36 -12.20 11.61
CA PRO A 103 -2.28 -11.43 12.84
C PRO A 103 -0.85 -10.96 13.14
N VAL A 104 0.15 -11.80 12.85
CA VAL A 104 1.57 -11.49 13.07
C VAL A 104 2.06 -10.42 12.09
N ILE A 105 1.68 -10.54 10.83
CA ILE A 105 2.01 -9.54 9.80
C ILE A 105 1.34 -8.20 10.15
N LEU A 106 0.06 -8.21 10.51
CA LEU A 106 -0.68 -7.02 10.87
C LEU A 106 -0.09 -6.34 12.12
N ASP A 107 0.24 -7.10 13.17
CA ASP A 107 0.94 -6.60 14.36
C ASP A 107 2.27 -5.95 14.00
N THR A 108 3.05 -6.57 13.12
CA THR A 108 4.35 -6.06 12.69
C THR A 108 4.22 -4.78 11.85
N ILE A 109 3.27 -4.72 10.92
CA ILE A 109 2.99 -3.54 10.11
C ILE A 109 2.51 -2.40 11.02
N LEU A 110 1.60 -2.65 11.95
CA LEU A 110 1.09 -1.64 12.87
C LEU A 110 2.20 -1.13 13.80
N LYS A 111 3.04 -2.00 14.37
CA LYS A 111 4.22 -1.59 15.15
C LYS A 111 5.20 -0.77 14.32
N TYR A 112 5.47 -1.19 13.08
CA TYR A 112 6.34 -0.44 12.16
C TYR A 112 5.75 0.94 11.83
N LEU A 113 4.45 1.02 11.56
CA LEU A 113 3.76 2.28 11.28
C LEU A 113 3.79 3.20 12.51
N ILE A 114 3.53 2.69 13.71
CA ILE A 114 3.65 3.45 14.97
C ILE A 114 5.08 3.94 15.17
N PHE A 115 6.08 3.07 14.99
CA PHE A 115 7.48 3.43 15.16
C PHE A 115 7.91 4.50 14.15
N ARG A 116 7.53 4.34 12.88
CA ARG A 116 7.78 5.32 11.83
C ARG A 116 7.04 6.62 12.09
N TYR A 117 5.81 6.54 12.61
CA TYR A 117 5.00 7.69 12.99
C TYR A 117 5.65 8.48 14.12
N LEU A 118 6.00 7.82 15.23
CA LEU A 118 6.67 8.45 16.37
C LEU A 118 8.02 9.07 15.99
N ASN A 119 8.82 8.37 15.19
CA ASN A 119 10.11 8.90 14.73
C ASN A 119 9.96 10.08 13.75
N ARG A 120 8.91 10.10 12.94
CA ARG A 120 8.64 11.18 11.99
C ARG A 120 8.06 12.43 12.67
N VAL A 121 7.41 12.27 13.83
CA VAL A 121 6.87 13.35 14.65
C VAL A 121 7.92 14.07 15.48
N SER A 122 9.11 13.48 15.69
CA SER A 122 10.19 14.08 16.52
C SER A 122 11.38 14.58 15.67
N PRO A 123 11.29 15.76 15.03
CA PRO A 123 12.44 16.42 14.41
C PRO A 123 13.59 16.69 15.39
N SER A 124 13.31 16.71 16.70
CA SER A 124 14.28 16.85 17.77
C SER A 124 15.33 15.73 17.80
N LEU A 125 15.01 14.50 17.41
CA LEU A 125 15.99 13.39 17.42
C LEU A 125 17.05 13.54 16.32
N VAL A 126 16.63 14.01 15.14
CA VAL A 126 17.53 14.36 14.01
C VAL A 126 18.46 15.51 14.40
N VAL A 127 17.95 16.52 15.11
CA VAL A 127 18.74 17.65 15.59
C VAL A 127 19.75 17.22 16.68
N ILE A 128 19.37 16.31 17.58
CA ILE A 128 20.28 15.76 18.60
C ILE A 128 21.37 14.87 17.98
N TYR A 129 21.05 14.09 16.94
CA TYR A 129 22.05 13.27 16.25
C TYR A 129 23.10 14.14 15.53
N HIS A 130 22.65 15.24 14.90
CA HIS A 130 23.56 16.23 14.35
C HIS A 130 24.40 16.91 15.44
N SER A 131 23.82 17.26 16.60
CA SER A 131 24.55 17.91 17.69
C SER A 131 25.51 16.99 18.46
N MET A 132 25.40 15.67 18.33
CA MET A 132 26.31 14.70 18.93
C MET A 132 27.48 14.33 18.00
N ASN A 133 27.36 14.67 16.72
CA ASN A 133 28.34 14.35 15.69
C ASN A 133 29.15 15.59 15.23
N ASP A 134 28.85 16.76 15.80
CA ASP A 134 29.71 17.95 15.86
C ASP A 134 30.52 17.93 17.18
#